data_AF-A0A438D370-F1
#
_entry.id   AF-A0A438D370-F1
#
_cell.length_a   1.000
_cell.length_b   1.000
_cell.length_c   1.000
_cell.angle_alpha   90.00
_cell.angle_beta   90.00
_cell.angle_gamma   90.00
#
_symmetry.space_group_name_H-M   'P 1'
#
loop_
_entity.id
_entity.type
_entity.pdbx_description
1 polymer ?
#
loop_
_entity_poly.entity_id
_entity_poly.type
_entity_poly.pdbx_seq_one_letter_code
_entity_poly.pdbx_strand_id
1 'polypeptide(L)'
;MKVLIVLDDVNHRQQLEALAGNHNWFGRGSRIIITTRERRLLIEKEVDATYEVKELDEDEALMLFRQHAFKHKPPIEDFVQLCDRALNYTKGIPLALKILGCFLYNRSKKEWESELERLKRIPNKEVQDVLRKSFDGFDDNQKE
;
A
#
# COMPACT_ATOMS: atom_id res chain seq x y z
N MET A 1 -3.27 -33.07 10.44
CA MET A 1 -3.84 -31.91 11.17
C MET A 1 -4.15 -30.81 10.16
N LYS A 2 -5.30 -30.15 10.28
CA LYS A 2 -5.69 -29.01 9.43
C LYS A 2 -5.11 -27.74 10.05
N VAL A 3 -4.44 -26.90 9.26
CA VAL A 3 -3.81 -25.65 9.73
C VAL A 3 -4.19 -24.45 8.86
N LEU A 4 -4.07 -23.25 9.43
CA LEU A 4 -4.06 -21.98 8.71
C LEU A 4 -2.74 -21.29 9.04
N ILE A 5 -1.93 -21.00 8.01
CA ILE A 5 -0.62 -20.35 8.15
C ILE A 5 -0.63 -19.07 7.30
N VAL A 6 -0.09 -17.98 7.86
CA VAL A 6 0.16 -16.74 7.12
C VAL A 6 1.66 -16.48 7.13
N LEU A 7 2.26 -16.45 5.95
CA LEU A 7 3.67 -16.11 5.73
C LEU A 7 3.70 -14.68 5.19
N ASP A 8 4.06 -13.73 6.05
CA ASP A 8 4.05 -12.31 5.72
C ASP A 8 5.41 -11.83 5.20
N ASP A 9 5.39 -10.94 4.20
CA ASP A 9 6.55 -10.25 3.60
C ASP A 9 7.67 -11.21 3.15
N VAL A 10 7.30 -12.32 2.50
CA VAL A 10 8.26 -13.29 1.98
C VAL A 10 9.03 -12.68 0.81
N ASN A 11 10.35 -12.63 0.92
CA ASN A 11 11.24 -12.01 -0.07
C ASN A 11 12.35 -12.95 -0.58
N HIS A 12 12.47 -14.16 -0.03
CA HIS A 12 13.46 -15.15 -0.45
C HIS A 12 12.85 -16.55 -0.57
N ARG A 13 13.25 -17.28 -1.61
CA ARG A 13 12.78 -18.64 -1.89
C ARG A 13 13.06 -19.60 -0.73
N GLN A 14 14.20 -19.46 -0.04
CA GLN A 14 14.57 -20.33 1.07
C GLN A 14 13.55 -20.28 2.22
N GLN A 15 12.86 -19.14 2.42
CA GLN A 15 11.80 -19.02 3.42
C GLN A 15 10.60 -19.92 3.05
N LEU A 16 10.21 -19.95 1.77
CA LEU A 16 9.13 -20.82 1.28
C LEU A 16 9.52 -22.28 1.36
N GLU A 17 10.76 -22.63 1.02
CA GLU A 17 11.26 -24.01 1.13
C GLU A 17 11.27 -24.50 2.58
N ALA A 18 11.70 -23.65 3.52
CA ALA A 18 11.78 -23.99 4.94
C ALA A 18 10.40 -24.06 5.61
N LEU A 19 9.44 -23.20 5.25
CA LEU A 19 8.17 -23.05 5.95
C LEU A 19 6.99 -23.75 5.25
N ALA A 20 7.02 -23.85 3.92
CA ALA A 20 5.93 -24.39 3.12
C ALA A 20 6.44 -25.14 1.87
N GLY A 21 7.56 -25.87 1.99
CA GLY A 21 8.25 -26.49 0.86
C GLY A 21 7.39 -27.51 0.11
N ASN A 22 6.53 -28.25 0.80
CA ASN A 22 5.72 -29.32 0.21
C ASN A 22 4.26 -29.32 0.71
N HIS A 23 3.31 -29.51 -0.21
CA HIS A 23 1.88 -29.61 0.10
C HIS A 23 1.54 -30.75 1.08
N ASN A 24 2.30 -31.84 1.05
CA ASN A 24 2.11 -33.01 1.92
C ASN A 24 2.48 -32.76 3.39
N TRP A 25 3.15 -31.64 3.70
CA TRP A 25 3.41 -31.26 5.09
C TRP A 25 2.13 -30.93 5.86
N PHE A 26 1.06 -30.58 5.15
CA PHE A 26 -0.17 -30.10 5.74
C PHE A 26 -1.32 -31.06 5.49
N GLY A 27 -2.21 -31.20 6.48
CA GLY A 27 -3.39 -32.05 6.33
C GLY A 27 -4.40 -31.46 5.34
N ARG A 28 -5.26 -32.31 4.78
CA ARG A 28 -6.32 -31.90 3.86
C ARG A 28 -7.16 -30.75 4.42
N GLY A 29 -7.43 -29.76 3.58
CA GLY A 29 -8.20 -28.57 3.93
C GLY A 29 -7.40 -27.48 4.64
N SER A 30 -6.09 -27.65 4.81
CA SER A 30 -5.22 -26.58 5.30
C SER A 30 -5.14 -25.44 4.29
N ARG A 31 -4.81 -24.24 4.75
CA ARG A 31 -4.59 -23.06 3.92
C ARG A 31 -3.30 -22.36 4.33
N ILE A 32 -2.47 -22.02 3.35
CA ILE A 32 -1.28 -21.20 3.55
C ILE A 32 -1.50 -19.92 2.73
N ILE A 33 -1.42 -18.77 3.37
CA ILE A 33 -1.51 -17.46 2.73
C ILE A 33 -0.11 -16.88 2.74
N ILE A 34 0.38 -16.46 1.57
CA ILE A 34 1.70 -15.85 1.41
C ILE A 34 1.47 -14.41 0.95
N THR A 35 2.04 -13.44 1.65
CA THR A 35 2.16 -12.07 1.15
C THR A 35 3.59 -11.85 0.67
N THR A 36 3.74 -11.24 -0.49
CA THR A 36 5.04 -10.94 -1.09
C THR A 36 4.90 -9.80 -2.08
N ARG A 37 5.99 -9.06 -2.30
CA ARG A 37 6.11 -8.10 -3.40
C ARG A 37 6.70 -8.76 -4.65
N GLU A 38 7.27 -9.95 -4.51
CA GLU A 38 8.00 -10.67 -5.56
C GLU A 38 7.13 -11.75 -6.21
N ARG A 39 6.44 -11.39 -7.29
CA ARG A 39 5.59 -12.34 -8.04
C ARG A 39 6.35 -13.58 -8.50
N ARG A 40 7.65 -13.46 -8.78
CA ARG A 40 8.51 -14.59 -9.21
C ARG A 40 8.55 -15.72 -8.18
N LEU A 41 8.58 -15.38 -6.88
CA LEU A 41 8.58 -16.38 -5.80
C LEU A 41 7.32 -17.26 -5.82
N LEU A 42 6.17 -16.69 -6.19
CA LEU A 42 4.90 -17.43 -6.28
C LEU A 42 4.87 -18.36 -7.50
N ILE A 43 5.44 -17.92 -8.63
CA ILE A 43 5.54 -18.71 -9.86
C ILE A 43 6.48 -19.90 -9.64
N GLU A 44 7.68 -19.65 -9.09
CA GLU A 44 8.66 -20.70 -8.81
C GLU A 44 8.18 -21.73 -7.78
N LYS A 45 7.33 -21.30 -6.84
CA LYS A 45 6.77 -22.18 -5.82
C LYS A 45 5.60 -23.03 -6.33
N GLU A 46 5.01 -22.66 -7.47
CA GLU A 46 3.80 -23.27 -8.05
C GLU A 46 2.61 -23.24 -7.06
N VAL A 47 2.25 -22.04 -6.59
CA VAL A 47 1.11 -21.88 -5.66
C VAL A 47 -0.24 -22.17 -6.31
N ASP A 48 -1.22 -22.63 -5.53
CA ASP A 48 -2.57 -22.97 -6.01
C ASP A 48 -3.33 -21.77 -6.61
N ALA A 49 -3.11 -20.57 -6.08
CA ALA A 49 -3.76 -19.33 -6.51
C ALA A 49 -2.94 -18.10 -6.14
N THR A 50 -3.08 -17.04 -6.93
CA THR A 50 -2.48 -15.72 -6.68
C THR A 50 -3.55 -14.64 -6.68
N TYR A 51 -3.42 -13.66 -5.79
CA TYR A 51 -4.25 -12.46 -5.78
C TYR A 51 -3.34 -11.23 -5.78
N GLU A 52 -3.55 -10.35 -6.76
CA GLU A 52 -2.87 -9.06 -6.84
C GLU A 52 -3.74 -8.02 -6.14
N VAL A 53 -3.20 -7.45 -5.05
CA VAL A 53 -3.86 -6.37 -4.31
C VAL A 53 -3.85 -5.12 -5.19
N LYS A 54 -5.04 -4.59 -5.49
CA LYS A 54 -5.21 -3.38 -6.29
C LYS A 54 -5.16 -2.13 -5.42
N GLU A 55 -4.92 -0.99 -6.04
CA GLU A 55 -5.15 0.31 -5.42
C GLU A 55 -6.62 0.47 -5.01
N LEU A 56 -6.87 1.36 -4.05
CA LEU A 56 -8.23 1.71 -3.64
C LEU A 56 -8.96 2.41 -4.77
N ASP A 57 -10.24 2.13 -4.91
CA ASP A 57 -11.11 2.93 -5.76
C ASP A 57 -11.31 4.34 -5.17
N GLU A 58 -11.99 5.21 -5.93
CA GLU A 58 -12.16 6.60 -5.53
C GLU A 58 -12.94 6.76 -4.21
N ASP A 59 -13.97 5.94 -3.98
CA ASP A 59 -14.82 6.00 -2.79
C ASP A 59 -14.05 5.49 -1.56
N GLU A 60 -13.35 4.36 -1.70
CA GLU A 60 -12.48 3.79 -0.68
C GLU A 60 -11.33 4.74 -0.32
N ALA A 61 -10.69 5.34 -1.33
CA ALA A 61 -9.60 6.29 -1.16
C ALA A 61 -10.08 7.56 -0.44
N LEU A 62 -11.24 8.09 -0.84
CA LEU A 62 -11.85 9.25 -0.20
C LEU A 62 -12.21 8.95 1.27
N MET A 63 -12.77 7.77 1.54
CA MET A 63 -13.10 7.35 2.90
C MET A 63 -11.85 7.29 3.79
N LEU A 64 -10.77 6.64 3.31
CA LEU A 64 -9.51 6.53 4.05
C LEU A 64 -8.86 7.90 4.25
N PHE A 65 -8.83 8.74 3.23
CA PHE A 65 -8.29 10.09 3.35
C PHE A 65 -9.08 10.92 4.37
N ARG A 66 -10.42 10.87 4.33
CA ARG A 66 -11.28 11.60 5.28
C ARG A 66 -11.08 11.15 6.72
N GLN A 67 -10.88 9.86 6.95
CA GLN A 67 -10.55 9.33 8.27
C GLN A 67 -9.32 10.03 8.85
N HIS A 68 -8.27 10.23 8.05
CA HIS A 68 -7.02 10.82 8.52
C HIS A 68 -6.99 12.35 8.50
N ALA A 69 -7.59 12.98 7.49
CA ALA A 69 -7.59 14.44 7.32
C ALA A 69 -8.66 15.15 8.17
N PHE A 70 -9.78 14.49 8.48
CA PHE A 70 -10.93 15.10 9.17
C PHE A 70 -11.43 14.31 10.40
N LYS A 71 -10.77 13.21 10.78
CA LYS A 71 -11.24 12.30 11.87
C LYS A 71 -12.69 11.83 11.65
N HIS A 72 -13.00 11.39 10.43
CA HIS A 72 -14.33 10.98 9.98
C HIS A 72 -15.41 12.06 9.98
N LYS A 73 -15.08 13.32 10.29
CA LYS A 73 -16.02 14.42 10.08
C LYS A 73 -16.17 14.68 8.58
N PRO A 74 -17.37 15.03 8.10
CA PRO A 74 -17.52 15.47 6.73
C PRO A 74 -16.64 16.70 6.51
N PRO A 75 -15.90 16.78 5.38
CA PRO A 75 -15.21 18.00 5.00
C PRO A 75 -16.25 19.11 4.79
N ILE A 76 -15.87 20.33 5.14
CA ILE A 76 -16.63 21.53 4.77
C ILE A 76 -16.65 21.58 3.22
N GLU A 77 -17.74 22.04 2.60
CA GLU A 77 -17.89 22.12 1.13
C GLU A 77 -16.64 22.71 0.43
N ASP A 78 -16.01 23.67 1.08
CA ASP A 78 -14.78 24.33 0.67
C ASP A 78 -13.55 23.42 0.49
N PHE A 79 -13.54 22.22 1.07
CA PHE A 79 -12.43 21.27 1.01
C PHE A 79 -12.62 20.18 -0.04
N VAL A 80 -13.79 20.08 -0.68
CA VAL A 80 -14.09 18.99 -1.63
C VAL A 80 -13.07 18.95 -2.76
N GLN A 81 -12.84 20.09 -3.44
CA GLN A 81 -11.85 20.18 -4.52
C GLN A 81 -10.41 19.91 -4.05
N LEU A 82 -10.11 20.19 -2.78
CA LEU A 82 -8.79 19.92 -2.20
C LEU A 82 -8.61 18.44 -1.88
N CYS A 83 -9.67 17.75 -1.48
CA CYS A 83 -9.68 16.30 -1.33
C CYS A 83 -9.41 15.64 -2.68
N ASP A 84 -10.10 16.02 -3.75
CA ASP A 84 -9.90 15.46 -5.09
C ASP A 84 -8.45 15.63 -5.56
N ARG A 85 -7.84 16.79 -5.30
CA ARG A 85 -6.42 17.02 -5.59
C ARG A 85 -5.49 16.11 -4.77
N ALA A 86 -5.80 15.89 -3.50
CA ALA A 86 -5.03 15.00 -2.63
C ALA A 86 -5.14 13.54 -3.09
N LEU A 87 -6.35 13.05 -3.40
CA LEU A 87 -6.59 11.71 -3.92
C LEU A 87 -5.86 11.47 -5.25
N ASN A 88 -5.94 12.45 -6.15
CA ASN A 88 -5.24 12.42 -7.43
C ASN A 88 -3.72 12.38 -7.30
N TYR A 89 -3.17 12.95 -6.22
CA TYR A 89 -1.74 12.90 -5.93
C TYR A 89 -1.31 11.52 -5.41
N THR A 90 -2.13 10.89 -4.56
CA THR A 90 -1.81 9.61 -3.91
C THR A 90 -2.15 8.37 -4.74
N LYS A 91 -2.91 8.53 -5.83
CA LYS A 91 -3.23 7.47 -6.81
C LYS A 91 -3.84 6.20 -6.17
N GLY A 92 -4.72 6.37 -5.19
CA GLY A 92 -5.38 5.24 -4.52
C GLY A 92 -4.48 4.40 -3.60
N ILE A 93 -3.20 4.77 -3.41
CA ILE A 93 -2.28 4.01 -2.55
C ILE A 93 -2.62 4.27 -1.08
N PRO A 94 -3.05 3.24 -0.30
CA PRO A 94 -3.55 3.42 1.06
C PRO A 94 -2.58 4.15 1.99
N LEU A 95 -1.30 3.78 1.94
CA LEU A 95 -0.29 4.36 2.84
C LEU A 95 0.00 5.82 2.51
N ALA A 96 0.00 6.19 1.22
CA ALA A 96 0.17 7.57 0.78
C ALA A 96 -1.02 8.45 1.19
N LEU A 97 -2.25 7.93 1.05
CA LEU A 97 -3.49 8.58 1.51
C LEU A 97 -3.45 8.88 3.01
N LYS A 98 -3.06 7.89 3.82
CA LYS A 98 -2.93 8.04 5.27
C LYS A 98 -1.90 9.12 5.64
N ILE A 99 -0.72 9.09 5.05
CA ILE A 99 0.35 10.07 5.34
C ILE A 99 -0.11 11.47 4.97
N LEU A 100 -0.65 11.65 3.76
CA LEU A 100 -1.11 12.95 3.30
C LEU A 100 -2.28 13.47 4.16
N GLY A 101 -3.23 12.60 4.50
CA GLY A 101 -4.35 12.96 5.37
C GLY A 101 -3.89 13.42 6.76
N CYS A 102 -2.99 12.67 7.41
CA CYS A 102 -2.40 13.06 8.69
C CYS A 102 -1.60 14.36 8.58
N PHE A 103 -0.84 14.54 7.50
CA PHE A 103 -0.04 15.75 7.27
C PHE A 103 -0.90 17.02 7.15
N LEU A 104 -2.07 16.89 6.54
CA LEU A 104 -3.03 17.98 6.31
C LEU A 104 -4.03 18.17 7.47
N TYR A 105 -4.07 17.25 8.43
CA TYR A 105 -4.96 17.32 9.58
C TYR A 105 -4.77 18.63 10.37
N ASN A 106 -5.90 19.24 10.76
CA ASN A 106 -5.96 20.47 11.58
C ASN A 106 -5.26 21.70 10.95
N ARG A 107 -5.05 21.70 9.62
CA ARG A 107 -4.58 22.85 8.86
C ARG A 107 -5.74 23.61 8.22
N SER A 108 -5.54 24.89 8.01
CA SER A 108 -6.48 25.76 7.29
C SER A 108 -6.52 25.45 5.80
N LYS A 109 -7.58 25.91 5.11
CA LYS A 109 -7.74 25.79 3.66
C LYS A 109 -6.55 26.35 2.88
N LYS A 110 -6.04 27.53 3.30
CA LYS A 110 -4.88 28.17 2.66
C LYS A 110 -3.60 27.34 2.80
N GLU A 111 -3.41 26.71 3.95
CA GLU A 111 -2.28 25.81 4.17
C GLU A 111 -2.40 24.54 3.32
N TRP A 112 -3.61 23.96 3.17
CA TRP A 112 -3.84 22.84 2.24
C TRP A 112 -3.50 23.22 0.80
N GLU A 113 -3.99 24.36 0.31
CA GLU A 113 -3.70 24.86 -1.03
C GLU A 113 -2.19 25.02 -1.25
N SER A 114 -1.51 25.67 -0.30
CA SER A 114 -0.06 25.89 -0.36
C SER A 114 0.73 24.58 -0.37
N GLU A 115 0.39 23.65 0.52
CA GLU A 115 1.08 22.36 0.61
C GLU A 115 0.82 21.47 -0.61
N LEU A 116 -0.43 21.40 -1.09
CA LEU A 116 -0.75 20.61 -2.27
C LEU A 116 -0.11 21.20 -3.53
N GLU A 117 0.03 22.52 -3.65
CA GLU A 117 0.83 23.15 -4.72
C GLU A 117 2.32 22.86 -4.56
N ARG A 118 2.85 22.88 -3.34
CA ARG A 118 4.24 22.52 -3.07
C ARG A 118 4.51 21.07 -3.45
N LEU A 119 3.62 20.14 -3.11
CA LEU A 119 3.73 18.70 -3.41
C LEU A 119 3.72 18.38 -4.90
N LYS A 120 3.04 19.19 -5.73
CA LYS A 120 3.11 19.09 -7.20
C LYS A 120 4.50 19.39 -7.75
N ARG A 121 5.24 20.31 -7.13
CA ARG A 121 6.55 20.76 -7.59
C ARG A 121 7.70 19.99 -6.96
N ILE A 122 7.59 19.76 -5.65
CA ILE A 122 8.58 19.07 -4.82
C ILE A 122 7.81 17.99 -4.07
N PRO A 123 7.83 16.75 -4.58
CA PRO A 123 7.21 15.63 -3.90
C PRO A 123 7.71 15.51 -2.46
N ASN A 124 6.82 15.32 -1.49
CA ASN A 124 7.24 15.15 -0.10
C ASN A 124 8.05 13.86 0.03
N LYS A 125 9.26 13.96 0.60
CA LYS A 125 10.17 12.83 0.77
C LYS A 125 9.54 11.67 1.53
N GLU A 126 8.73 11.89 2.56
CA GLU A 126 8.08 10.77 3.27
C GLU A 126 7.01 10.07 2.42
N VAL A 127 6.24 10.85 1.66
CA VAL A 127 5.26 10.27 0.71
C VAL A 127 5.99 9.57 -0.43
N GLN A 128 7.06 10.17 -0.95
CA GLN A 128 7.90 9.54 -1.97
C GLN A 128 8.67 8.34 -1.46
N ASP A 129 9.19 8.34 -0.25
CA ASP A 129 9.94 7.21 0.31
C ASP A 129 9.00 6.03 0.53
N VAL A 130 7.74 6.30 0.90
CA VAL A 130 6.69 5.27 0.91
C VAL A 130 6.34 4.80 -0.50
N LEU A 131 6.13 5.72 -1.45
CA LEU A 131 5.83 5.34 -2.83
C LEU A 131 7.00 4.58 -3.46
N ARG A 132 8.23 4.98 -3.16
CA ARG A 132 9.49 4.42 -3.65
C ARG A 132 9.79 3.08 -3.01
N LYS A 133 9.63 2.89 -1.69
CA LYS A 133 9.74 1.56 -1.07
C LYS A 133 8.65 0.57 -1.51
N SER A 134 7.52 1.10 -1.99
CA SER A 134 6.46 0.30 -2.61
C SER A 134 6.77 -0.06 -4.07
N PHE A 135 7.69 0.65 -4.74
CA PHE A 135 8.00 0.52 -6.16
C PHE A 135 9.37 -0.14 -6.42
N ASP A 136 10.38 0.20 -5.62
CA ASP A 136 11.75 -0.31 -5.68
C ASP A 136 11.82 -1.64 -4.92
N GLY A 137 11.25 -2.68 -5.52
CA GLY A 137 11.63 -4.08 -5.29
C GLY A 137 12.87 -4.48 -6.10
N PHE A 138 13.65 -3.52 -6.60
CA PHE A 138 14.85 -3.79 -7.40
C PHE A 138 16.09 -3.24 -6.70
N ASP A 139 17.06 -4.14 -6.54
CA ASP A 139 18.44 -3.85 -6.17
C ASP A 139 18.96 -2.56 -6.82
N ASP A 140 19.69 -1.76 -6.04
CA ASP A 140 20.48 -0.60 -6.46
C ASP A 140 21.62 -0.95 -7.47
N ASN A 141 21.65 -2.17 -8.02
CA ASN A 141 22.76 -2.71 -8.83
C ASN A 141 22.52 -2.71 -10.36
N GLN A 142 21.55 -1.97 -10.88
CA GLN A 142 21.51 -1.65 -12.31
C GLN A 142 21.62 -0.14 -12.54
N LYS A 143 22.79 0.38 -12.17
CA LYS A 143 23.37 1.60 -12.75
C LYS A 143 24.75 1.26 -13.29
N GLU A 144 24.77 0.73 -14.51
CA GLU A 144 25.81 1.04 -15.51
C GLU A 144 25.12 1.32 -16.85
#